data_AF-A0A4R0XAM7-F1
#
_entry.id   AF-A0A4R0XAM7-F1
#
_cell.length_a   1.000
_cell.length_b   1.000
_cell.length_c   1.000
_cell.angle_alpha   90.00
_cell.angle_beta   90.00
_cell.angle_gamma   90.00
#
_symmetry.space_group_name_H-M   'P 1'
#
loop_
_entity.id
_entity.type
_entity.pdbx_description
1 polymer ?
#
loop_
_entity_poly.entity_id
_entity_poly.type
_entity_poly.pdbx_seq_one_letter_code
_entity_poly.pdbx_strand_id
1 'polypeptide(L)' 'MRADEWVREAQRESKLVDALYKARHLISMHNGMTVRCDGEEWALDFGQELKLIDSALKAAGIDTQRLRQ' A
#
# COMPACT_ATOMS: atom_id res chain seq x y z
N MET A 1 -1.61 9.11 30.08
CA MET A 1 -2.45 9.00 28.87
C MET A 1 -3.65 8.15 29.23
N ARG A 2 -4.89 8.58 28.92
CA ARG A 2 -6.09 7.87 29.35
C ARG A 2 -6.37 6.66 28.44
N ALA A 3 -6.99 5.61 28.98
CA ALA A 3 -7.17 4.33 28.27
C ALA A 3 -8.02 4.46 26.98
N ASP A 4 -8.95 5.40 26.94
CA ASP A 4 -9.78 5.72 25.77
C ASP A 4 -9.00 6.36 24.62
N GLU A 5 -8.00 7.19 24.93
CA GLU A 5 -7.10 7.79 23.93
C GLU A 5 -6.23 6.71 23.26
N TRP A 6 -5.71 5.76 24.05
CA TRP A 6 -4.95 4.61 23.52
C TRP A 6 -5.77 3.73 22.58
N VAL A 7 -7.02 3.41 22.96
CA VAL A 7 -7.90 2.55 22.13
C VAL A 7 -8.24 3.24 20.80
N ARG A 8 -8.49 4.55 20.82
CA ARG A 8 -8.77 5.32 19.60
C ARG A 8 -7.56 5.38 18.67
N GLU A 9 -6.36 5.52 19.22
CA GLU A 9 -5.14 5.57 18.42
C GLU A 9 -4.85 4.22 17.76
N ALA A 10 -4.94 3.12 18.52
CA ALA A 10 -4.80 1.77 17.97
C ALA A 10 -5.82 1.45 16.87
N GLN A 11 -7.07 1.92 17.01
CA GLN A 11 -8.09 1.75 15.97
C GLN A 11 -7.80 2.57 14.72
N ARG A 12 -7.23 3.78 14.86
CA ARG A 12 -6.81 4.59 13.71
C ARG A 12 -5.63 3.95 12.98
N GLU A 13 -4.64 3.48 13.71
CA GLU A 13 -3.49 2.77 13.16
C GLU A 13 -3.91 1.50 12.41
N SER A 14 -4.81 0.70 12.97
CA SER A 14 -5.36 -0.49 12.30
C SER A 14 -6.08 -0.16 11.00
N LYS A 15 -6.93 0.88 10.97
CA LYS A 15 -7.62 1.29 9.73
C LYS A 15 -6.66 1.82 8.67
N LEU A 16 -5.62 2.53 9.09
CA LEU A 16 -4.61 3.07 8.17
C LEU A 16 -3.77 1.95 7.54
N VAL A 17 -3.40 0.96 8.34
CA VAL A 17 -2.76 -0.29 7.88
C VAL A 17 -3.65 -1.01 6.86
N ASP A 18 -4.93 -1.21 7.15
CA ASP A 18 -5.85 -1.92 6.25
C ASP A 18 -6.02 -1.20 4.91
N ALA A 19 -6.10 0.14 4.95
CA ALA A 19 -6.18 0.97 3.74
C ALA A 19 -4.90 0.85 2.89
N LEU A 20 -3.71 0.91 3.53
CA LEU A 20 -2.43 0.74 2.86
C LEU A 20 -2.29 -0.66 2.25
N TYR A 21 -2.77 -1.70 2.93
CA TYR A 21 -2.80 -3.06 2.41
C TYR A 21 -3.62 -3.18 1.13
N LYS A 22 -4.84 -2.62 1.13
CA LYS A 22 -5.72 -2.62 -0.03
C LYS A 22 -5.14 -1.81 -1.19
N ALA A 23 -4.56 -0.64 -0.90
CA ALA A 23 -3.89 0.20 -1.89
C ALA A 23 -2.71 -0.54 -2.52
N ARG A 24 -1.84 -1.15 -1.71
CA ARG A 24 -0.70 -1.94 -2.18
C ARG A 24 -1.15 -3.06 -3.12
N HIS A 25 -2.17 -3.83 -2.71
CA HIS A 25 -2.67 -4.94 -3.50
C HIS A 25 -3.21 -4.46 -4.86
N LEU A 26 -4.05 -3.43 -4.86
CA LEU A 26 -4.63 -2.88 -6.08
C LEU A 26 -3.52 -2.38 -7.02
N ILE A 27 -2.59 -1.57 -6.52
CA ILE A 27 -1.49 -1.01 -7.32
C ILE A 27 -0.60 -2.13 -7.87
N SER A 28 -0.31 -3.16 -7.08
CA SER A 28 0.49 -4.31 -7.52
C SER A 28 -0.15 -5.06 -8.68
N MET A 29 -1.48 -5.18 -8.72
CA MET A 29 -2.17 -5.84 -9.83
C MET A 29 -2.10 -5.02 -11.13
N HIS A 30 -2.05 -3.70 -11.04
CA HIS A 30 -2.03 -2.81 -12.20
C HIS A 30 -0.62 -2.48 -12.67
N ASN A 31 0.38 -2.64 -11.79
CA ASN A 31 1.77 -2.46 -12.14
C ASN A 31 2.20 -3.47 -13.21
N GLY A 32 2.81 -2.99 -14.29
CA GLY A 32 3.20 -3.79 -15.45
C GLY A 32 2.08 -4.02 -16.47
N MET A 33 0.85 -3.57 -16.21
CA MET A 33 -0.21 -3.62 -17.22
C MET A 33 0.10 -2.65 -18.37
N THR A 34 0.04 -3.13 -19.60
CA THR A 34 0.17 -2.28 -20.78
C THR A 34 -1.12 -1.51 -21.02
N VAL A 35 -1.02 -0.19 -21.07
CA VAL A 35 -2.11 0.71 -21.44
C VAL A 35 -1.86 1.20 -22.86
N ARG A 36 -2.94 1.31 -23.63
CA ARG A 36 -2.93 1.87 -24.98
C ARG A 36 -3.80 3.12 -25.03
N CYS A 37 -3.22 4.25 -25.41
CA CYS A 37 -3.93 5.50 -25.64
C CYS A 37 -3.33 6.20 -26.86
N ASP A 38 -4.18 6.73 -27.74
CA ASP A 38 -3.76 7.53 -28.90
C ASP A 38 -2.66 6.93 -29.78
N GLY A 39 -2.65 5.60 -29.90
CA GLY A 39 -1.68 4.86 -30.71
C GLY A 39 -0.35 4.56 -30.01
N GLU A 40 -0.17 5.04 -28.78
CA GLU A 40 0.96 4.72 -27.92
C GLU A 40 0.61 3.59 -26.95
N GLU A 41 1.57 2.70 -26.72
CA GLU A 41 1.48 1.63 -25.73
C GLU A 41 2.63 1.75 -24.73
N TRP A 42 2.30 1.76 -23.44
CA TRP A 42 3.29 1.76 -22.37
C TRP A 42 2.81 0.91 -21.20
N ALA A 43 3.77 0.33 -20.47
CA ALA A 43 3.47 -0.36 -19.22
C ALA A 43 3.28 0.67 -18.10
N LEU A 44 2.27 0.47 -17.25
CA LEU A 44 2.16 1.20 -16.00
C LEU A 44 3.33 0.81 -15.09
N ASP A 45 4.09 1.79 -14.61
CA ASP A 45 5.15 1.58 -13.62
C ASP A 45 4.80 2.32 -12.33
N PHE A 46 4.34 1.56 -11.35
CA PHE A 46 4.04 2.00 -9.99
C PHE A 46 5.11 1.54 -8.99
N GLY A 47 6.32 1.24 -9.46
CA GLY A 47 7.40 0.72 -8.62
C GLY A 47 7.78 1.67 -7.47
N GLN A 48 7.63 2.98 -7.65
CA GLN A 48 7.90 3.97 -6.60
C GLN A 48 6.81 3.98 -5.53
N GLU A 49 5.54 3.96 -5.94
CA GLU A 49 4.37 3.93 -5.07
C GLU A 49 4.36 2.65 -4.23
N LEU A 50 4.66 1.51 -4.84
CA LEU A 50 4.79 0.24 -4.13
C LEU A 50 5.90 0.28 -3.08
N LYS A 51 7.06 0.88 -3.38
CA LYS A 51 8.16 1.06 -2.41
C LYS A 51 7.78 1.98 -1.25
N LEU A 52 7.03 3.05 -1.51
CA LEU A 52 6.55 3.97 -0.48
C LEU A 52 5.57 3.26 0.46
N ILE A 53 4.60 2.52 -0.08
CA ILE A 53 3.64 1.78 0.73
C ILE A 53 4.34 0.68 1.53
N ASP A 54 5.30 -0.04 0.92
CA ASP A 54 6.08 -1.06 1.61
C ASP A 54 6.87 -0.47 2.79
N SER A 55 7.42 0.73 2.61
CA SER A 55 8.17 1.44 3.66
C SER A 55 7.25 1.90 4.79
N ALA A 56 6.05 2.39 4.47
CA ALA A 56 5.06 2.80 5.47
C ALA A 56 4.54 1.61 6.29
N LEU A 57 4.24 0.47 5.64
CA LEU A 57 3.83 -0.76 6.32
C LEU A 57 4.95 -1.30 7.22
N LYS A 58 6.20 -1.27 6.75
CA LYS A 58 7.36 -1.68 7.55
C LYS A 58 7.56 -0.78 8.78
N ALA A 59 7.35 0.53 8.65
CA ALA A 59 7.41 1.47 9.77
C ALA A 59 6.31 1.20 10.81
N ALA A 60 5.16 0.68 10.38
CA ALA A 60 4.07 0.22 11.25
C ALA A 60 4.31 -1.20 11.84
N GLY A 61 5.51 -1.80 11.65
CA GLY A 61 5.85 -3.12 12.19
C GLY A 61 5.31 -4.30 11.38
N ILE A 62 4.83 -4.07 10.15
CA ILE A 62 4.28 -5.11 9.28
C ILE A 62 5.33 -5.57 8.28
N ASP A 63 5.60 -6.87 8.27
CA ASP A 63 6.51 -7.45 7.28
C ASP A 63 5.84 -7.58 5.91
N THR A 64 6.34 -6.81 4.95
CA THR A 64 5.85 -6.75 3.57
C THR A 64 6.48 -7.82 2.67
N GLN A 65 7.45 -8.61 3.15
CA GLN A 65 8.04 -9.70 2.37
C GLN A 65 7.01 -10.77 1.98
N ARG A 66 5.98 -10.98 2.81
CA ARG A 66 4.86 -11.90 2.51
C ARG A 66 3.92 -11.40 1.41
N LEU A 67 4.05 -10.14 0.98
CA LEU A 67 3.16 -9.49 0.02
C LEU A 67 3.69 -9.47 -1.41
N ARG A 68 4.89 -10.01 -1.63
CA ARG A 68 5.39 -10.32 -2.98
C ARG A 68 4.86 -11.71 -3.36
N GLN A 69 3.63 -11.78 -3.84
CA GLN A 69 3.16 -12.91 -4.65
C GLN A 69 3.03 -12.45 -6.09
#